data_AF-A0A954FVH4-F1
#
_entry.id   AF-A0A954FVH4-F1
#
_cell.length_a   1.000
_cell.length_b   1.000
_cell.length_c   1.000
_cell.angle_alpha   90.00
_cell.angle_beta   90.00
_cell.angle_gamma   90.00
#
_symmetry.space_group_name_H-M   'P 1'
#
loop_
_entity.id
_entity.type
_entity.pdbx_description
1 polymer ?
#
loop_
_entity_poly.entity_id
_entity_poly.type
_entity_poly.pdbx_seq_one_letter_code
_entity_poly.pdbx_strand_id
1 'polypeptide(L)'
;MQNRCPFTLNILFPTVSWGSILCLLCLFSPGIEGAEKTDTLRILCYNIHYGQGTDGKYDVARLAKVIERTKPDLVALQEVDVGVKRSGRVHEAQKLSELTGLEVRFGPTQHFEGGLFGNAVLTRLPILDVMIQPLPYTESTPKLVTYPRGAIVVTVRGPDDKPLRFISTHFQHNLPADRVA
;
A
#
# COMPACT_ATOMS: atom_id res chain seq x y z
N MET A 1 39.07 8.64 -11.92
CA MET A 1 38.44 9.21 -13.13
C MET A 1 37.35 10.17 -12.69
N GLN A 2 37.65 11.46 -12.79
CA GLN A 2 36.65 12.53 -12.77
C GLN A 2 35.81 12.40 -14.05
N ASN A 3 34.51 12.64 -13.94
CA ASN A 3 33.71 13.21 -15.01
C ASN A 3 32.54 13.96 -14.34
N ARG A 4 32.77 15.24 -14.07
CA ARG A 4 31.70 16.23 -13.96
C ARG A 4 31.45 16.81 -15.35
N CYS A 5 30.19 17.12 -15.66
CA CYS A 5 29.68 18.37 -16.26
C CYS A 5 28.24 18.15 -16.79
N PRO A 6 27.44 19.21 -17.02
CA PRO A 6 27.07 20.28 -16.09
C PRO A 6 25.57 20.65 -16.21
N PHE A 7 24.94 21.22 -15.19
CA PHE A 7 23.88 22.20 -15.43
C PHE A 7 23.96 23.31 -14.39
N THR A 8 24.24 24.49 -14.91
CA THR A 8 24.29 25.77 -14.21
C THR A 8 22.91 26.40 -14.33
N LEU A 9 22.34 26.91 -13.24
CA LEU A 9 21.27 27.89 -13.30
C LEU A 9 21.63 29.06 -12.38
N ASN A 10 21.97 30.19 -13.01
CA ASN A 10 22.19 31.47 -12.35
C ASN A 10 20.84 32.03 -11.88
N ILE A 11 20.77 32.47 -10.63
CA ILE A 11 19.76 33.44 -10.21
C ILE A 11 20.49 34.62 -9.58
N LEU A 12 20.52 35.73 -10.34
CA LEU A 12 20.88 37.06 -9.88
C LEU A 12 19.76 37.60 -8.98
N PHE A 13 20.09 38.05 -7.79
CA PHE A 13 19.23 38.93 -7.00
C PHE A 13 19.82 40.34 -6.96
N PRO A 14 18.98 41.38 -7.14
CA PRO A 14 19.44 42.76 -7.25
C PRO A 14 19.89 43.30 -5.88
N THR A 15 20.84 44.23 -5.92
CA THR A 15 21.22 45.07 -4.80
C THR A 15 20.03 45.95 -4.39
N VAL A 16 19.68 45.92 -3.10
CA VAL A 16 18.83 46.96 -2.49
C VAL A 16 19.56 47.55 -1.31
N SER A 17 19.77 48.86 -1.42
CA SER A 17 20.33 49.73 -0.39
C SER A 17 19.18 50.41 0.37
N TRP A 18 19.51 50.95 1.56
CA TRP A 18 18.75 51.83 2.46
C TRP A 18 18.05 51.18 3.67
N GLY A 19 18.60 51.48 4.86
CA GLY A 19 17.99 52.46 5.78
C GLY A 19 16.75 52.03 6.60
N SER A 20 16.96 52.01 7.93
CA SER A 20 16.01 52.34 9.00
C SER A 20 14.76 51.46 9.23
N ILE A 21 14.85 50.67 10.31
CA ILE A 21 13.86 50.48 11.40
C ILE A 21 12.38 50.48 11.00
N LEU A 22 11.80 49.28 10.94
CA LEU A 22 10.53 48.98 11.63
C LEU A 22 10.46 47.48 11.92
N CYS A 23 10.53 47.11 13.20
CA CYS A 23 10.38 45.75 13.67
C CYS A 23 8.88 45.38 13.64
N LEU A 24 8.42 44.79 12.55
CA LEU A 24 7.20 43.99 12.52
C LEU A 24 7.63 42.53 12.67
N LEU A 25 7.32 41.93 13.82
CA LEU A 25 7.42 40.48 14.04
C LEU A 25 6.37 39.77 13.16
N CYS A 26 6.65 39.68 11.86
CA CYS A 26 6.12 38.59 11.07
C CYS A 26 6.85 37.34 11.55
N LEU A 27 6.15 36.48 12.30
CA LEU A 27 6.56 35.11 12.52
C LEU A 27 6.60 34.43 11.14
N PHE A 28 7.71 34.61 10.43
CA PHE A 28 8.12 33.72 9.37
C PHE A 28 8.39 32.39 10.07
N SER A 29 7.36 31.53 10.14
CA SER A 29 7.60 30.11 10.26
C SER A 29 8.59 29.76 9.16
N PRO A 30 9.78 29.22 9.47
CA PRO A 30 10.60 28.64 8.43
C PRO A 30 9.70 27.61 7.74
N GLY A 31 9.43 27.86 6.45
CA GLY A 31 8.71 26.91 5.62
C GLY A 31 9.37 25.57 5.83
N ILE A 32 8.56 24.55 6.14
CA ILE A 32 8.99 23.17 6.13
C ILE A 32 9.65 22.97 4.76
N GLU A 33 10.98 22.91 4.74
CA GLU A 33 11.76 22.55 3.58
C GLU A 33 11.12 21.27 3.04
N GLY A 34 10.55 21.38 1.84
CA GLY A 34 9.83 20.28 1.21
C GLY A 34 10.73 19.06 1.27
N ALA A 35 10.25 18.01 1.94
CA ALA A 35 10.92 16.72 1.94
C ALA A 35 11.32 16.42 0.49
N GLU A 36 12.62 16.29 0.24
CA GLU A 36 13.16 15.88 -1.06
C GLU A 36 12.27 14.75 -1.58
N LYS A 37 11.57 15.02 -2.69
CA LYS A 37 10.78 14.00 -3.38
C LYS A 37 11.78 12.94 -3.82
N THR A 38 11.87 11.85 -3.07
CA THR A 38 12.65 10.71 -3.50
C THR A 38 11.93 10.07 -4.68
N ASP A 39 12.57 10.03 -5.85
CA ASP A 39 12.04 9.39 -7.08
C ASP A 39 11.81 7.87 -6.95
N THR A 40 12.07 7.29 -5.77
CA THR A 40 11.99 5.86 -5.53
C THR A 40 10.72 5.51 -4.75
N LEU A 41 9.82 4.79 -5.42
CA LEU A 41 8.64 4.17 -4.81
C LEU A 41 9.02 2.81 -4.20
N ARG A 42 8.74 2.60 -2.92
CA ARG A 42 8.95 1.29 -2.28
C ARG A 42 7.66 0.49 -2.22
N ILE A 43 7.68 -0.71 -2.79
CA ILE A 43 6.52 -1.60 -2.84
C ILE A 43 6.82 -2.85 -2.02
N LEU A 44 5.87 -3.28 -1.18
CA LEU A 44 5.89 -4.57 -0.51
C LEU A 44 4.77 -5.45 -1.08
N CYS A 45 5.08 -6.68 -1.45
CA CYS A 45 4.08 -7.71 -1.73
C CYS A 45 4.19 -8.79 -0.66
N TYR A 46 3.09 -9.10 0.02
CA TYR A 46 3.10 -9.97 1.17
C TYR A 46 1.83 -10.80 1.28
N ASN A 47 1.94 -12.10 0.98
CA ASN A 47 0.93 -13.07 1.37
C ASN A 47 1.07 -13.33 2.88
N ILE A 48 0.04 -12.94 3.64
CA ILE A 48 0.10 -12.94 5.11
C ILE A 48 -0.42 -14.22 5.74
N HIS A 49 -0.86 -15.18 4.92
CA HIS A 49 -1.37 -16.48 5.35
C HIS A 49 -2.34 -16.31 6.54
N TYR A 50 -3.34 -15.42 6.36
CA TYR A 50 -4.41 -15.13 7.33
C TYR A 50 -3.91 -14.91 8.77
N GLY A 51 -2.78 -14.22 8.91
CA GLY A 51 -2.20 -13.89 10.20
C GLY A 51 -1.34 -14.99 10.83
N GLN A 52 -1.32 -16.19 10.25
CA GLN A 52 -0.67 -17.35 10.83
C GLN A 52 0.80 -17.46 10.41
N GLY A 53 1.69 -17.36 11.40
CA GLY A 53 3.11 -17.60 11.20
C GLY A 53 3.47 -19.07 11.05
N THR A 54 4.74 -19.33 10.71
CA THR A 54 5.30 -20.69 10.64
C THR A 54 5.32 -21.40 12.01
N ASP A 55 5.15 -20.66 13.09
CA ASP A 55 4.95 -21.14 14.46
C ASP A 55 3.50 -21.50 14.77
N GLY A 56 2.60 -21.43 13.79
CA GLY A 56 1.17 -21.71 13.92
C GLY A 56 0.37 -20.63 14.66
N LYS A 57 1.02 -19.54 15.09
CA LYS A 57 0.37 -18.47 15.86
C LYS A 57 -0.23 -17.41 14.96
N TYR A 58 -1.43 -16.98 15.28
CA TYR A 58 -2.10 -15.83 14.68
C TYR A 58 -1.61 -14.55 15.36
N ASP A 59 -0.85 -13.73 14.65
CA ASP A 59 -0.24 -12.52 15.21
C ASP A 59 -0.16 -11.41 14.16
N VAL A 60 -1.22 -10.61 14.08
CA VAL A 60 -1.29 -9.45 13.19
C VAL A 60 -0.27 -8.37 13.56
N ALA A 61 0.10 -8.25 14.84
CA ALA A 61 1.09 -7.27 15.28
C ALA A 61 2.50 -7.64 14.79
N ARG A 62 2.84 -8.93 14.72
CA ARG A 62 4.06 -9.40 14.06
C ARG A 62 4.09 -9.03 12.58
N LEU A 63 2.98 -9.17 11.86
CA LEU A 63 2.89 -8.76 10.45
C LEU A 63 3.09 -7.24 10.29
N ALA A 64 2.44 -6.43 11.15
CA ALA A 64 2.61 -4.98 11.14
C ALA A 64 4.09 -4.58 11.31
N LYS A 65 4.82 -5.20 12.25
CA LYS A 65 6.26 -4.96 12.44
C LYS A 65 7.09 -5.25 11.19
N VAL A 66 6.73 -6.25 10.38
CA VAL A 66 7.39 -6.52 9.11
C VAL A 66 7.13 -5.37 8.13
N ILE A 67 5.87 -4.95 7.98
CA ILE A 67 5.48 -3.84 7.11
C ILE A 67 6.23 -2.56 7.51
N GLU A 68 6.19 -2.16 8.77
CA GLU A 68 6.85 -0.94 9.27
C GLU A 68 8.36 -0.92 9.02
N ARG A 69 9.06 -2.04 9.27
CA ARG A 69 10.51 -2.16 9.06
C ARG A 69 10.90 -1.95 7.61
N THR A 70 10.04 -2.35 6.68
CA THR A 70 10.29 -2.15 5.25
C THR A 70 10.00 -0.73 4.79
N LYS A 71 9.25 0.08 5.55
CA LYS A 71 8.86 1.46 5.20
C LYS A 71 8.28 1.59 3.76
N PRO A 72 7.23 0.83 3.40
CA PRO A 72 6.69 0.81 2.04
C PRO A 72 5.81 2.04 1.77
N ASP A 73 5.69 2.42 0.50
CA ASP A 73 4.73 3.40 -0.01
C ASP A 73 3.39 2.72 -0.29
N LEU A 74 3.48 1.51 -0.85
CA LEU A 74 2.36 0.66 -1.24
C LEU A 74 2.62 -0.77 -0.78
N VAL A 75 1.58 -1.44 -0.30
CA VAL A 75 1.62 -2.83 0.15
C VAL A 75 0.50 -3.60 -0.53
N ALA A 76 0.83 -4.66 -1.27
CA ALA A 76 -0.13 -5.64 -1.76
C ALA A 76 -0.19 -6.81 -0.77
N LEU A 77 -1.33 -7.00 -0.11
CA LEU A 77 -1.58 -8.13 0.78
C LEU A 77 -2.49 -9.16 0.12
N GLN A 78 -2.16 -10.44 0.33
CA GLN A 78 -2.98 -11.58 -0.06
C GLN A 78 -3.26 -12.47 1.16
N GLU A 79 -4.35 -13.24 1.06
CA GLU A 79 -4.83 -14.13 2.13
C GLU A 79 -5.18 -13.40 3.42
N VAL A 80 -5.97 -12.33 3.30
CA VAL A 80 -6.42 -11.51 4.42
C VAL A 80 -7.79 -11.98 4.90
N ASP A 81 -7.91 -12.26 6.19
CA ASP A 81 -9.18 -12.57 6.85
C ASP A 81 -9.86 -11.31 7.42
N VAL A 82 -11.18 -11.27 7.31
CA VAL A 82 -12.06 -10.29 7.97
C VAL A 82 -13.20 -11.02 8.65
N GLY A 83 -13.17 -11.11 9.98
CA GLY A 83 -14.25 -11.72 10.76
C GLY A 83 -14.33 -13.25 10.66
N VAL A 84 -13.33 -13.89 10.08
CA VAL A 84 -13.24 -15.35 9.90
C VAL A 84 -12.94 -16.03 11.24
N LYS A 85 -13.54 -17.20 11.49
CA LYS A 85 -13.40 -17.92 12.77
C LYS A 85 -11.95 -18.30 13.08
N ARG A 86 -11.18 -18.85 12.12
CA ARG A 86 -9.78 -19.29 12.35
C ARG A 86 -8.85 -18.18 12.85
N SER A 87 -9.06 -16.94 12.40
CA SER A 87 -8.26 -15.77 12.79
C SER A 87 -8.82 -15.03 14.02
N GLY A 88 -9.70 -15.68 14.79
CA GLY A 88 -10.29 -15.09 15.99
C GLY A 88 -11.31 -13.98 15.69
N ARG A 89 -11.90 -13.97 14.49
CA ARG A 89 -12.84 -12.95 14.00
C ARG A 89 -12.26 -11.54 13.94
N VAL A 90 -10.94 -11.42 13.83
CA VAL A 90 -10.26 -10.13 13.66
C VAL A 90 -10.53 -9.58 12.26
N HIS A 91 -10.62 -8.25 12.15
CA HIS A 91 -10.53 -7.56 10.87
C HIS A 91 -9.06 -7.26 10.57
N GLU A 92 -8.34 -8.17 9.92
CA GLU A 92 -6.88 -8.09 9.80
C GLU A 92 -6.42 -6.86 9.03
N ALA A 93 -7.05 -6.55 7.89
CA ALA A 93 -6.76 -5.36 7.09
C ALA A 93 -6.87 -4.05 7.91
N GLN A 94 -7.96 -3.87 8.63
CA GLN A 94 -8.16 -2.69 9.49
C GLN A 94 -7.14 -2.67 10.63
N LYS A 95 -6.86 -3.82 11.25
CA LYS A 95 -5.88 -3.89 12.33
C LYS A 95 -4.46 -3.55 11.87
N LEU A 96 -4.08 -3.99 10.67
CA LEU A 96 -2.81 -3.60 10.05
C LEU A 96 -2.76 -2.10 9.74
N SER A 97 -3.86 -1.50 9.27
CA SER A 97 -3.96 -0.04 9.07
C SER A 97 -3.73 0.72 10.38
N GLU A 98 -4.41 0.33 11.45
CA GLU A 98 -4.25 0.94 12.78
C GLU A 98 -2.81 0.86 13.29
N LEU A 99 -2.17 -0.31 13.12
CA LEU A 99 -0.82 -0.54 13.64
C LEU A 99 0.27 0.13 12.82
N THR A 100 0.10 0.25 11.49
CA THR A 100 1.11 0.79 10.59
C THR A 100 0.91 2.27 10.23
N GLY A 101 -0.28 2.81 10.51
CA GLY A 101 -0.69 4.17 10.11
C GLY A 101 -0.96 4.33 8.61
N LEU A 102 -0.95 3.24 7.84
CA LEU A 102 -1.23 3.26 6.40
C LEU A 102 -2.75 3.20 6.16
N GLU A 103 -3.27 3.93 5.17
CA GLU A 103 -4.64 3.72 4.70
C GLU A 103 -4.80 2.34 4.10
N VAL A 104 -5.96 1.71 4.28
CA VAL A 104 -6.24 0.36 3.76
C VAL A 104 -7.51 0.31 2.92
N ARG A 105 -7.50 -0.53 1.89
CA ARG A 105 -8.71 -0.97 1.18
C ARG A 105 -8.68 -2.50 1.07
N PHE A 106 -9.82 -3.13 1.31
CA PHE A 106 -9.99 -4.58 1.28
C PHE A 106 -10.92 -4.98 0.12
N GLY A 107 -10.50 -5.98 -0.65
CA GLY A 107 -11.25 -6.57 -1.75
C GLY A 107 -11.58 -8.01 -1.40
N PRO A 108 -12.80 -8.30 -0.90
CA PRO A 108 -13.21 -9.68 -0.62
C PRO A 108 -13.27 -10.49 -1.92
N THR A 109 -12.81 -11.74 -1.85
CA THR A 109 -12.93 -12.71 -2.96
C THR A 109 -13.92 -13.82 -2.63
N GLN A 110 -14.11 -14.16 -1.36
CA GLN A 110 -15.07 -15.18 -0.94
C GLN A 110 -15.57 -14.97 0.50
N HIS A 111 -16.73 -15.54 0.81
CA HIS A 111 -17.17 -15.78 2.19
C HIS A 111 -16.48 -17.04 2.73
N PHE A 112 -16.00 -17.00 3.98
CA PHE A 112 -15.32 -18.14 4.60
C PHE A 112 -15.51 -18.15 6.12
N GLU A 113 -15.94 -19.28 6.69
CA GLU A 113 -16.19 -19.48 8.13
C GLU A 113 -16.94 -18.35 8.85
N GLY A 114 -17.96 -17.77 8.18
CA GLY A 114 -18.76 -16.68 8.73
C GLY A 114 -18.10 -15.30 8.69
N GLY A 115 -17.00 -15.16 7.94
CA GLY A 115 -16.35 -13.90 7.60
C GLY A 115 -16.05 -13.79 6.11
N LEU A 116 -15.11 -12.92 5.76
CA LEU A 116 -14.64 -12.68 4.40
C LEU A 116 -13.14 -13.00 4.29
N PHE A 117 -12.75 -13.51 3.14
CA PHE A 117 -11.36 -13.74 2.76
C PHE A 117 -11.07 -13.00 1.47
N GLY A 118 -9.87 -12.43 1.34
CA GLY A 118 -9.50 -11.75 0.10
C GLY A 118 -8.12 -11.10 0.12
N ASN A 119 -8.01 -10.02 -0.65
CA ASN A 119 -6.79 -9.25 -0.83
C ASN A 119 -6.97 -7.85 -0.24
N ALA A 120 -5.86 -7.19 0.12
CA ALA A 120 -5.89 -5.81 0.56
C ALA A 120 -4.76 -5.00 -0.06
N VAL A 121 -4.92 -3.68 -0.06
CA VAL A 121 -3.87 -2.71 -0.36
C VAL A 121 -3.72 -1.79 0.83
N LEU A 122 -2.50 -1.61 1.32
CA LEU A 122 -2.15 -0.53 2.26
C LEU A 122 -1.29 0.51 1.57
N THR A 123 -1.46 1.78 1.90
CA THR A 123 -0.73 2.88 1.27
C THR A 123 -0.60 4.10 2.18
N ARG A 124 0.48 4.86 2.04
CA ARG A 124 0.57 6.24 2.59
C ARG A 124 0.23 7.32 1.58
N LEU A 125 0.08 6.94 0.31
CA LEU A 125 -0.27 7.84 -0.78
C LEU A 125 -1.79 8.08 -0.80
N PRO A 126 -2.25 9.30 -1.13
CA PRO A 126 -3.68 9.59 -1.25
C PRO A 126 -4.37 8.66 -2.25
N ILE A 127 -5.44 8.00 -1.81
CA ILE A 127 -6.26 7.14 -2.66
C ILE A 127 -7.22 8.00 -3.48
N LEU A 128 -7.22 7.79 -4.79
CA LEU A 128 -8.04 8.51 -5.77
C LEU A 128 -9.24 7.68 -6.22
N ASP A 129 -9.07 6.36 -6.36
CA ASP A 129 -10.12 5.44 -6.82
C ASP A 129 -9.86 4.00 -6.35
N VAL A 130 -10.92 3.20 -6.24
CA VAL A 130 -10.87 1.79 -5.82
C VAL A 130 -11.84 0.96 -6.66
N MET A 131 -11.34 -0.14 -7.22
CA MET A 131 -12.13 -1.12 -7.96
C MET A 131 -11.80 -2.54 -7.49
N ILE A 132 -12.81 -3.41 -7.42
CA ILE A 132 -12.65 -4.84 -7.17
C ILE A 132 -13.06 -5.58 -8.44
N GLN A 133 -12.14 -6.37 -8.99
CA GLN A 133 -12.35 -7.14 -10.21
C GLN A 133 -12.33 -8.63 -9.87
N PRO A 134 -13.47 -9.34 -9.95
CA PRO A 134 -13.48 -10.80 -9.94
C PRO A 134 -12.61 -11.35 -11.08
N LEU A 135 -11.84 -12.41 -10.81
CA LEU A 135 -11.07 -13.12 -11.82
C LEU A 135 -11.82 -14.38 -12.26
N PRO A 136 -11.56 -14.88 -13.49
CA PRO A 136 -12.08 -16.17 -13.91
C PRO A 136 -11.73 -17.27 -12.90
N TYR A 137 -12.71 -18.09 -12.55
CA TYR A 137 -12.51 -19.26 -11.73
C TYR A 137 -13.46 -20.37 -12.16
N THR A 138 -12.97 -21.60 -12.07
CA THR A 138 -13.80 -22.80 -12.22
C THR A 138 -14.52 -23.04 -10.90
N GLU A 139 -15.82 -23.32 -10.92
CA GLU A 139 -16.59 -23.63 -9.72
C GLU A 139 -16.08 -24.90 -9.01
N SER A 140 -16.07 -24.87 -7.67
CA SER A 140 -15.53 -25.95 -6.87
C SER A 140 -16.45 -27.18 -6.88
N THR A 141 -15.88 -28.38 -6.95
CA THR A 141 -16.60 -29.67 -6.92
C THR A 141 -15.97 -30.63 -5.91
N PRO A 142 -16.63 -31.74 -5.54
CA PRO A 142 -16.02 -32.76 -4.67
C PRO A 142 -14.73 -33.38 -5.22
N LYS A 143 -14.51 -33.32 -6.53
CA LYS A 143 -13.32 -33.88 -7.21
C LYS A 143 -12.23 -32.83 -7.45
N LEU A 144 -12.58 -31.55 -7.37
CA LEU A 144 -11.70 -30.44 -7.69
C LEU A 144 -12.08 -29.24 -6.81
N VAL A 145 -11.30 -29.01 -5.76
CA VAL A 145 -11.47 -27.85 -4.89
C VAL A 145 -10.81 -26.65 -5.54
N THR A 146 -11.60 -25.66 -5.92
CA THR A 146 -11.12 -24.37 -6.39
C THR A 146 -11.60 -23.28 -5.43
N TYR A 147 -11.16 -22.06 -5.67
CA TYR A 147 -11.47 -20.92 -4.83
C TYR A 147 -11.67 -19.70 -5.71
N PRO A 148 -12.76 -18.93 -5.50
CA PRO A 148 -12.93 -17.63 -6.14
C PRO A 148 -11.72 -16.72 -5.92
N ARG A 149 -11.25 -16.09 -7.00
CA ARG A 149 -10.13 -15.13 -7.00
C ARG A 149 -10.62 -13.78 -7.47
N GLY A 150 -9.89 -12.74 -7.08
CA GLY A 150 -10.19 -11.36 -7.44
C GLY A 150 -8.97 -10.48 -7.28
N ALA A 151 -8.95 -9.37 -7.99
CA ALA A 151 -7.97 -8.32 -7.84
C ALA A 151 -8.62 -7.10 -7.17
N ILE A 152 -7.92 -6.50 -6.22
CA ILE A 152 -8.23 -5.14 -5.77
C ILE A 152 -7.28 -4.18 -6.48
N VAL A 153 -7.87 -3.19 -7.15
CA VAL A 153 -7.18 -2.12 -7.86
C VAL A 153 -7.37 -0.84 -7.08
N VAL A 154 -6.28 -0.21 -6.67
CA VAL A 154 -6.29 1.09 -6.01
C VAL A 154 -5.52 2.06 -6.88
N THR A 155 -6.17 3.14 -7.29
CA THR A 155 -5.49 4.27 -7.93
C THR A 155 -5.07 5.24 -6.85
N VAL A 156 -3.78 5.55 -6.78
CA VAL A 156 -3.21 6.51 -5.84
C VAL A 156 -2.61 7.71 -6.56
N ARG A 157 -2.44 8.81 -5.84
CA ARG A 157 -1.63 9.95 -6.28
C ARG A 157 -0.15 9.56 -6.16
N GLY A 158 0.47 9.24 -7.29
CA GLY A 158 1.85 8.81 -7.38
C GLY A 158 2.85 9.98 -7.42
N PRO A 159 4.13 9.68 -7.73
CA PRO A 159 5.14 10.71 -7.98
C PRO A 159 4.67 11.72 -9.03
N ASP A 160 5.13 12.96 -8.90
CA ASP A 160 4.76 14.07 -9.80
C ASP A 160 3.26 14.36 -9.92
N ASP A 161 2.49 13.99 -8.89
CA ASP A 161 1.06 14.21 -8.83
C ASP A 161 0.24 13.42 -9.87
N LYS A 162 0.87 12.43 -10.52
CA LYS A 162 0.25 11.60 -11.55
C LYS A 162 -0.48 10.41 -10.93
N PRO A 163 -1.66 10.01 -11.47
CA PRO A 163 -2.33 8.79 -11.03
C PRO A 163 -1.47 7.55 -11.29
N LEU A 164 -1.35 6.69 -10.28
CA LEU A 164 -0.70 5.39 -10.34
C LEU A 164 -1.70 4.30 -9.96
N ARG A 165 -1.93 3.32 -10.84
CA ARG A 165 -2.77 2.14 -10.55
C ARG A 165 -1.91 1.05 -9.92
N PHE A 166 -2.31 0.60 -8.74
CA PHE A 166 -1.66 -0.49 -8.01
C PHE A 166 -2.64 -1.63 -7.79
N ILE A 167 -2.21 -2.87 -8.02
CA ILE A 167 -3.09 -4.04 -8.03
C ILE A 167 -2.54 -5.08 -7.08
N SER A 168 -3.38 -5.54 -6.14
CA SER A 168 -3.13 -6.76 -5.36
C SER A 168 -4.04 -7.88 -5.86
N THR A 169 -3.45 -9.02 -6.19
CA THR A 169 -4.17 -10.22 -6.63
C THR A 169 -3.49 -11.49 -6.10
N HIS A 170 -4.26 -12.58 -6.05
CA HIS A 170 -3.78 -13.91 -5.72
C HIS A 170 -4.40 -14.88 -6.74
N PHE A 171 -3.58 -15.45 -7.63
CA PHE A 171 -4.05 -16.34 -8.67
C PHE A 171 -4.40 -17.74 -8.14
N GLN A 172 -5.15 -18.51 -8.93
CA GLN A 172 -5.41 -19.89 -8.60
C GLN A 172 -4.11 -20.72 -8.66
N HIS A 173 -3.84 -21.54 -7.64
CA HIS A 173 -2.61 -22.33 -7.58
C HIS A 173 -2.76 -23.70 -8.27
N ASN A 174 -3.94 -24.31 -8.21
CA ASN A 174 -4.15 -25.71 -8.59
C ASN A 174 -4.84 -25.94 -9.95
N LEU A 175 -5.30 -24.89 -10.64
CA LEU A 175 -5.88 -25.00 -11.97
C LEU A 175 -5.28 -23.97 -12.94
N PRO A 176 -4.42 -24.39 -13.90
CA PRO A 176 -3.81 -23.47 -14.86
C PRO A 176 -4.81 -22.67 -15.71
N ALA A 177 -5.95 -23.27 -16.06
CA ALA A 177 -7.00 -22.61 -16.84
C ALA A 177 -7.55 -21.35 -16.15
N ASP A 178 -7.53 -21.31 -14.82
CA ASP A 178 -8.02 -20.18 -14.02
C ASP A 178 -6.96 -19.07 -13.83
N ARG A 179 -5.77 -19.21 -14.43
CA ARG A 179 -4.69 -18.20 -14.35
C ARG A 179 -4.60 -17.29 -15.58
N VAL A 180 -5.51 -17.45 -16.54
CA VAL A 180 -5.55 -16.60 -17.74
C VAL A 180 -6.42 -15.39 -17.41
N ALA A 181 -5.77 -14.25 -17.14
CA ALA A 181 -6.40 -12.97 -16.88
C ALA A 181 -6.22 -12.01 -18.05
#